data_AF-A0A818RUI5-F1
#
_entry.id   AF-A0A818RUI5-F1
#
_cell.length_a   1.000
_cell.length_b   1.000
_cell.length_c   1.000
_cell.angle_alpha   90.00
_cell.angle_beta   90.00
_cell.angle_gamma   90.00
#
_symmetry.space_group_name_H-M   'P 1'
#
loop_
_entity.id
_entity.type
_entity.pdbx_description
1 polymer ?
#
loop_
_entity_poly.entity_id
_entity_poly.type
_entity_poly.pdbx_seq_one_letter_code
_entity_poly.pdbx_strand_id
1 'polypeptide(L)'
;MQRLSVSVLISFLVLIIVSITFVWNEQSCSQIPLILTNDCHLSLIESDHFICESNNIWNERKIVYQTQDKENMMKRQSNIFFLSNWEPNFHCSHARRIGQMGDGGKWVCDPYRLKSRLDCLVYSVGSNGDFSFEIYMKKTMLHYIKSIEMFYFFV
;
A
#
# COMPACT_ATOMS: atom_id res chain seq x y z
N MET A 1 16.05 -40.72 44.68
CA MET A 1 15.73 -40.90 43.24
C MET A 1 14.25 -40.64 43.03
N GLN A 2 13.87 -39.39 42.70
CA GLN A 2 12.47 -39.02 42.47
C GLN A 2 12.01 -39.62 41.12
N ARG A 3 11.00 -40.49 41.15
CA ARG A 3 10.33 -40.99 39.95
C ARG A 3 9.53 -39.83 39.36
N LEU A 4 10.00 -39.28 38.24
CA LEU A 4 9.18 -38.35 37.46
C LEU A 4 7.89 -39.07 37.06
N SER A 5 6.75 -38.47 37.42
CA SER A 5 5.44 -38.98 37.07
C SER A 5 5.29 -38.99 35.54
N VAL A 6 4.73 -40.08 34.99
CA VAL A 6 4.46 -40.25 33.56
C VAL A 6 3.68 -39.05 32.98
N SER A 7 2.84 -38.42 33.79
CA SER A 7 2.11 -37.19 33.42
C SER A 7 3.02 -36.01 33.06
N VAL A 8 4.18 -35.88 33.71
CA VAL A 8 5.12 -34.77 33.45
C VAL A 8 5.81 -34.98 32.09
N LEU A 9 6.19 -36.22 31.78
CA LEU A 9 6.80 -36.58 30.49
C LEU A 9 5.83 -36.36 29.32
N ILE A 10 4.54 -36.68 29.51
CA ILE A 10 3.50 -36.44 28.50
C ILE A 10 3.32 -34.95 28.25
N SER A 11 3.25 -34.12 29.30
CA SER A 11 3.13 -32.66 29.14
C SER A 11 4.32 -32.04 28.39
N PHE A 12 5.55 -32.50 28.65
CA PHE A 12 6.72 -32.04 27.89
C PHE A 12 6.67 -32.46 26.41
N LEU A 13 6.23 -33.69 26.11
CA LEU A 13 6.06 -34.16 24.74
C LEU A 13 5.01 -33.34 23.97
N VAL A 14 3.89 -33.00 24.60
CA VAL A 14 2.85 -32.17 23.98
C VAL A 14 3.37 -30.76 23.71
N LEU A 15 4.10 -30.14 24.64
CA LEU A 15 4.69 -28.81 24.44
C LEU A 15 5.72 -28.78 23.32
N ILE A 16 6.51 -29.85 23.16
CA ILE A 16 7.48 -30.01 22.06
C ILE A 16 6.75 -30.17 20.71
N ILE A 17 5.67 -30.96 20.66
CA ILE A 17 4.90 -31.13 19.42
C ILE A 17 4.24 -29.80 19.02
N VAL A 18 3.66 -29.06 19.97
CA VAL A 18 3.03 -27.76 19.71
C VAL A 18 4.05 -26.75 19.19
N SER A 19 5.23 -26.66 19.80
CA SER A 19 6.28 -25.74 19.33
C SER A 19 6.81 -26.12 17.95
N ILE A 20 6.98 -27.41 17.66
CA ILE A 20 7.34 -27.88 16.31
C ILE A 20 6.24 -27.50 15.31
N THR A 21 4.96 -27.75 15.59
CA THR A 21 3.88 -27.37 14.67
C THR A 21 3.77 -25.86 14.46
N PHE A 22 4.10 -25.04 15.48
CA PHE A 22 4.09 -23.58 15.38
C PHE A 22 5.24 -23.06 14.51
N VAL A 23 6.44 -23.65 14.63
CA VAL A 23 7.62 -23.29 13.82
C VAL A 23 7.44 -23.65 12.35
N TRP A 24 6.64 -24.69 12.03
CA TRP A 24 6.37 -25.10 10.65
C TRP A 24 5.24 -24.31 9.98
N ASN A 25 4.47 -23.49 10.73
CA ASN A 25 3.41 -22.64 10.16
C ASN A 25 3.93 -21.28 9.65
N GLU A 26 5.21 -20.97 9.86
CA GLU A 26 5.97 -19.97 9.11
C GLU A 26 6.30 -20.54 7.72
N GLN A 27 5.26 -20.90 6.97
CA GLN A 27 5.39 -21.43 5.63
C GLN A 27 5.75 -20.29 4.69
N SER A 28 7.06 -20.07 4.58
CA SER A 28 7.81 -19.64 3.41
C SER A 28 7.07 -18.65 2.51
N CYS A 29 7.34 -17.35 2.69
CA CYS A 29 7.17 -16.37 1.62
C CYS A 29 7.73 -16.96 0.32
N SER A 30 6.86 -17.07 -0.69
CA SER A 30 7.15 -17.63 -2.00
C SER A 30 8.47 -17.09 -2.53
N GLN A 31 9.47 -17.96 -2.71
CA GLN A 31 10.77 -17.57 -3.24
C GLN A 31 10.58 -17.02 -4.65
N ILE A 32 10.87 -15.74 -4.82
CA ILE A 32 10.88 -15.07 -6.11
C ILE A 32 11.92 -15.76 -6.99
N PRO A 33 11.60 -16.14 -8.25
CA PRO A 33 12.54 -16.84 -9.13
C PRO A 33 13.84 -16.05 -9.32
N LEU A 34 14.99 -16.75 -9.28
CA LEU A 34 16.35 -16.22 -9.40
C LEU A 34 16.64 -15.41 -10.69
N ILE A 35 15.78 -15.53 -11.70
CA ILE A 35 15.86 -14.76 -12.96
C ILE A 35 15.22 -13.37 -12.78
N LEU A 36 14.19 -13.25 -11.95
CA LEU A 36 13.53 -11.98 -11.62
C LEU A 36 14.39 -11.13 -10.67
N THR A 37 15.22 -11.78 -9.82
CA THR A 37 16.05 -11.10 -8.82
C THR A 37 17.14 -10.22 -9.42
N ASN A 38 17.64 -10.52 -10.63
CA ASN A 38 18.68 -9.68 -11.26
C ASN A 38 18.14 -8.33 -11.76
N ASP A 39 16.89 -8.27 -12.20
CA ASP A 39 16.29 -7.01 -12.67
C ASP A 39 15.77 -6.14 -11.50
N CYS A 40 15.43 -6.77 -10.37
CA CYS A 40 14.86 -6.09 -9.19
C CYS A 40 15.72 -6.11 -7.92
N HIS A 41 17.02 -6.41 -8.02
CA HIS A 41 17.93 -6.49 -6.87
C HIS A 41 17.94 -5.20 -6.04
N LEU A 42 17.95 -4.03 -6.71
CA LEU A 42 17.97 -2.73 -6.03
C LEU A 42 16.68 -2.48 -5.25
N SER A 43 15.52 -2.71 -5.87
CA SER A 43 14.22 -2.49 -5.25
C SER A 43 14.01 -3.45 -4.07
N LEU A 44 14.43 -4.71 -4.18
CA LEU A 44 14.37 -5.66 -3.07
C LEU A 44 15.20 -5.20 -1.88
N ILE A 45 16.45 -4.76 -2.08
CA ILE A 45 17.30 -4.32 -0.95
C ILE A 45 16.77 -3.04 -0.31
N GLU A 46 16.47 -2.01 -1.11
CA GLU A 46 16.05 -0.71 -0.58
C GLU A 46 14.64 -0.77 0.06
N SER A 47 13.81 -1.73 -0.34
CA SER A 47 12.46 -1.92 0.21
C SER A 47 12.37 -2.96 1.31
N ASP A 48 13.48 -3.53 1.80
CA ASP A 48 13.47 -4.65 2.76
C ASP A 48 12.68 -5.88 2.26
N HIS A 49 12.89 -6.23 1.00
CA HIS A 49 12.30 -7.36 0.28
C HIS A 49 10.79 -7.28 0.07
N PHE A 50 10.18 -6.10 0.22
CA PHE A 50 8.75 -5.91 -0.03
C PHE A 50 8.39 -5.71 -1.51
N ILE A 51 9.29 -5.13 -2.31
CA ILE A 51 9.01 -4.71 -3.69
C ILE A 51 10.06 -5.26 -4.65
N CYS A 52 9.61 -5.91 -5.73
CA CYS A 52 10.47 -6.35 -6.84
C CYS A 52 10.02 -5.66 -8.13
N GLU A 53 10.77 -4.62 -8.52
CA GLU A 53 10.59 -3.83 -9.75
C GLU A 53 11.94 -3.60 -10.43
N SER A 54 11.92 -3.42 -11.75
CA SER A 54 13.13 -3.11 -12.52
C SER A 54 13.77 -1.80 -12.04
N ASN A 55 15.09 -1.67 -12.21
CA ASN A 55 15.83 -0.47 -11.78
C ASN A 55 15.26 0.83 -12.36
N ASN A 56 14.76 0.82 -13.59
CA ASN A 56 14.16 2.00 -14.21
C ASN A 56 12.88 2.43 -13.47
N ILE A 57 11.97 1.48 -13.22
CA ILE A 57 10.72 1.74 -12.50
C ILE A 57 10.98 2.14 -11.05
N TRP A 58 11.93 1.50 -10.38
CA TRP A 58 12.30 1.83 -9.01
C TRP A 58 12.87 3.25 -8.88
N ASN A 59 13.73 3.66 -9.82
CA ASN A 59 14.25 5.02 -9.86
C ASN A 59 13.15 6.06 -10.17
N GLU A 60 12.25 5.77 -11.11
CA GLU A 60 11.08 6.62 -11.38
C GLU A 60 10.18 6.75 -10.14
N ARG A 61 9.88 5.64 -9.46
CA ARG A 61 9.11 5.63 -8.21
C ARG A 61 9.75 6.54 -7.16
N LYS A 62 11.07 6.49 -6.98
CA LYS A 62 11.78 7.40 -6.05
C LYS A 62 11.61 8.88 -6.41
N ILE A 63 11.65 9.22 -7.70
CA ILE A 63 11.42 10.60 -8.17
C ILE A 63 9.98 11.03 -7.89
N VAL A 64 9.00 10.19 -8.27
CA VAL A 64 7.57 10.45 -8.04
C VAL A 64 7.29 10.65 -6.55
N TYR A 65 7.84 9.77 -5.71
CA TYR A 65 7.74 9.87 -4.26
C TYR A 65 8.31 11.19 -3.74
N GLN A 66 9.53 11.58 -4.13
CA GLN A 66 10.13 12.84 -3.69
C GLN A 66 9.37 14.08 -4.14
N THR A 67 8.80 14.07 -5.35
CA THR A 67 7.95 15.17 -5.82
C THR A 67 6.67 15.24 -5.01
N GLN A 68 6.06 14.09 -4.73
CA GLN A 68 4.80 14.05 -4.00
C GLN A 68 4.97 14.32 -2.53
N ASP A 69 6.03 13.86 -1.89
CA ASP A 69 6.39 14.25 -0.53
C ASP A 69 6.47 15.78 -0.43
N LYS A 70 7.18 16.45 -1.37
CA LYS A 70 7.22 17.92 -1.40
C LYS A 70 5.86 18.59 -1.65
N GLU A 71 5.03 18.03 -2.53
CA GLU A 71 3.70 18.56 -2.84
C GLU A 71 2.69 18.31 -1.71
N ASN A 72 2.76 17.15 -1.06
CA ASN A 72 1.80 16.66 -0.07
C ASN A 72 2.18 17.02 1.37
N MET A 73 3.45 17.35 1.63
CA MET A 73 3.90 17.83 2.93
C MET A 73 3.09 19.07 3.30
N MET A 74 2.06 18.86 4.11
CA MET A 74 1.34 19.93 4.76
C MET A 74 2.34 20.82 5.49
N LYS A 75 2.13 22.15 5.48
CA LYS A 75 2.80 23.00 6.47
C LYS A 75 2.56 22.37 7.83
N ARG A 76 3.64 21.94 8.47
CA ARG A 76 3.65 21.14 9.70
C ARG A 76 2.66 21.72 10.72
N GLN A 77 1.46 21.16 10.76
CA GLN A 77 0.40 21.62 11.66
C GLN A 77 0.53 20.94 13.03
N SER A 78 1.24 19.81 13.06
CA SER A 78 1.58 19.00 14.21
C SER A 78 3.07 18.66 14.20
N ASN A 79 3.72 18.63 15.37
CA ASN A 79 5.10 18.16 15.51
C ASN A 79 5.26 16.66 15.14
N ILE A 80 4.15 15.91 15.16
CA ILE A 80 4.10 14.49 14.82
C ILE A 80 3.81 14.36 13.31
N PHE A 81 4.84 13.97 12.56
CA PHE A 81 4.82 13.82 11.10
C PHE A 81 3.69 12.90 10.61
N PHE A 82 3.52 11.75 11.25
CA PHE A 82 2.54 10.72 10.85
C PHE A 82 1.07 11.15 11.01
N LEU A 83 0.78 12.15 11.85
CA LEU A 83 -0.59 12.69 11.97
C LEU A 83 -0.97 13.56 10.77
N SER A 84 0.03 14.13 10.08
CA SER A 84 -0.18 15.02 8.92
C SER A 84 0.10 14.32 7.59
N ASN A 85 0.82 13.20 7.63
CA ASN A 85 1.28 12.46 6.44
C ASN A 85 0.94 10.97 6.65
N TRP A 86 -0.22 10.57 6.14
CA TRP A 86 -0.58 9.17 5.98
C TRP A 86 -0.56 8.83 4.49
N GLU A 87 0.48 8.13 4.07
CA GLU A 87 0.70 7.76 2.67
C GLU A 87 0.82 6.24 2.58
N PRO A 88 -0.11 5.53 1.92
CA PRO A 88 0.08 4.12 1.62
C PRO A 88 1.15 3.99 0.54
N ASN A 89 2.42 3.81 0.95
CA ASN A 89 3.56 3.63 0.05
C ASN A 89 3.52 2.33 -0.78
N PHE A 90 2.55 1.44 -0.51
CA PHE A 90 2.55 0.07 -1.00
C PHE A 90 1.60 -0.19 -2.19
N HIS A 91 0.83 0.80 -2.66
CA HIS A 91 -0.25 0.52 -3.61
C HIS A 91 0.21 0.42 -5.09
N CYS A 92 1.11 1.29 -5.57
CA CYS A 92 1.72 1.18 -6.91
C CYS A 92 2.91 2.12 -7.12
N SER A 93 3.65 1.92 -8.22
CA SER A 93 4.90 2.63 -8.57
C SER A 93 4.69 4.10 -8.94
N HIS A 94 3.61 4.41 -9.66
CA HIS A 94 3.26 5.77 -10.08
C HIS A 94 1.99 6.25 -9.38
N ALA A 95 1.88 5.97 -8.08
CA ALA A 95 0.80 6.50 -7.25
C ALA A 95 0.85 8.03 -7.27
N ARG A 96 -0.31 8.71 -7.26
CA ARG A 96 -0.41 10.15 -7.12
C ARG A 96 -1.62 10.55 -6.30
N ARG A 97 -1.44 11.48 -5.38
CA ARG A 97 -2.53 12.08 -4.63
C ARG A 97 -3.25 13.14 -5.46
N ILE A 98 -4.58 13.03 -5.56
CA ILE A 98 -5.44 13.94 -6.33
C ILE A 98 -6.58 14.44 -5.44
N GLY A 99 -6.89 15.73 -5.50
CA GLY A 99 -7.90 16.39 -4.65
C GLY A 99 -7.27 17.32 -3.61
N GLN A 100 -8.05 17.78 -2.63
CA GLN A 100 -7.56 18.64 -1.56
C GLN A 100 -6.56 17.92 -0.64
N MET A 101 -5.65 18.68 -0.02
CA MET A 101 -4.76 18.17 1.04
C MET A 101 -5.58 17.82 2.30
N GLY A 102 -5.17 16.79 3.05
CA GLY A 102 -5.90 16.31 4.22
C GLY A 102 -6.98 15.27 3.89
N ASP A 103 -8.18 15.42 4.47
CA ASP A 103 -9.31 14.55 4.16
C ASP A 103 -9.94 14.96 2.81
N GLY A 104 -10.41 13.98 2.03
CA GLY A 104 -11.07 14.19 0.72
C GLY A 104 -10.21 13.98 -0.53
N GLY A 105 -8.89 14.17 -0.44
CA GLY A 105 -7.97 13.77 -1.52
C GLY A 105 -7.74 12.25 -1.54
N LYS A 106 -7.64 11.64 -2.73
CA LYS A 106 -7.44 10.19 -2.90
C LYS A 106 -6.12 9.89 -3.60
N TRP A 107 -5.49 8.77 -3.23
CA TRP A 107 -4.34 8.22 -3.94
C TRP A 107 -4.82 7.42 -5.16
N VAL A 108 -4.31 7.76 -6.34
CA VAL A 108 -4.68 7.13 -7.62
C VAL A 108 -3.43 6.52 -8.24
N CYS A 109 -3.54 5.28 -8.71
CA CYS A 109 -2.45 4.61 -9.40
C CYS A 109 -2.33 4.99 -10.86
N ASP A 110 -1.16 5.49 -11.23
CA ASP A 110 -0.78 5.89 -12.59
C ASP A 110 -1.91 6.62 -13.35
N PRO A 111 -2.35 7.78 -12.84
CA PRO A 111 -3.37 8.58 -13.52
C PRO A 111 -2.91 9.04 -14.91
N TYR A 112 -1.61 9.08 -15.19
CA TYR A 112 -1.10 9.56 -16.46
C TYR A 112 -1.45 8.60 -17.61
N ARG A 113 -1.41 7.28 -17.38
CA ARG A 113 -1.87 6.29 -18.37
C ARG A 113 -3.33 6.44 -18.76
N LEU A 114 -4.16 6.99 -17.88
CA LEU A 114 -5.58 7.22 -18.19
C LEU A 114 -5.76 8.42 -19.13
N LYS A 115 -4.84 9.39 -19.17
CA LYS A 115 -4.95 10.56 -20.06
C LYS A 115 -5.04 10.20 -21.54
N SER A 116 -4.40 9.12 -21.97
CA SER A 116 -4.42 8.68 -23.37
C SER A 116 -5.70 7.96 -23.79
N ARG A 117 -6.59 7.62 -22.83
CA ARG A 117 -7.85 6.92 -23.10
C ARG A 117 -9.03 7.89 -23.19
N LEU A 118 -9.41 8.30 -24.39
CA LEU A 118 -10.46 9.32 -24.64
C LEU A 118 -11.88 8.89 -24.21
N ASP A 119 -12.12 7.60 -24.04
CA ASP A 119 -13.40 6.97 -23.69
C ASP A 119 -13.40 6.42 -22.25
N CYS A 120 -12.70 7.09 -21.33
CA CYS A 120 -12.62 6.68 -19.94
C CYS A 120 -13.74 7.31 -19.09
N LEU A 121 -14.58 6.47 -18.47
CA LEU A 121 -15.56 6.87 -17.47
C LEU A 121 -15.05 6.49 -16.07
N VAL A 122 -14.87 7.50 -15.22
CA VAL A 122 -14.42 7.29 -13.84
C VAL A 122 -15.60 7.45 -12.89
N TYR A 123 -15.79 6.45 -12.04
CA TYR A 123 -16.75 6.49 -10.93
C TYR A 123 -16.02 6.72 -9.61
N SER A 124 -16.52 7.64 -8.81
CA SER A 124 -16.08 7.85 -7.42
C SER A 124 -17.25 7.62 -6.48
N VAL A 125 -17.03 6.81 -5.44
CA VAL A 125 -18.02 6.49 -4.41
C VAL A 125 -17.50 6.96 -3.06
N GLY A 126 -18.40 7.50 -2.22
CA GLY A 126 -18.09 7.94 -0.86
C GLY A 126 -17.34 9.27 -0.81
N SER A 127 -17.99 10.34 -1.26
CA SER A 127 -17.52 11.74 -1.17
C SER A 127 -17.73 12.36 0.21
N ASN A 128 -18.72 11.88 0.98
CA ASN A 128 -19.18 12.53 2.22
C ASN A 128 -19.42 14.05 2.04
N GLY A 129 -19.94 14.46 0.87
CA GLY A 129 -20.13 15.86 0.51
C GLY A 129 -18.87 16.61 0.04
N ASP A 130 -17.68 15.99 0.03
CA ASP A 130 -16.49 16.55 -0.60
C ASP A 130 -16.28 16.00 -2.02
N PHE A 131 -16.31 16.91 -2.99
CA PHE A 131 -16.11 16.62 -4.42
C PHE A 131 -14.73 17.07 -4.94
N SER A 132 -13.81 17.41 -4.03
CA SER A 132 -12.48 17.91 -4.40
C SER A 132 -11.72 16.90 -5.25
N PHE A 133 -11.82 15.61 -4.94
CA PHE A 133 -11.21 14.56 -5.74
C PHE A 133 -11.71 14.58 -7.19
N GLU A 134 -13.02 14.60 -7.42
CA GLU A 134 -13.62 14.51 -8.75
C GLU A 134 -13.35 15.77 -9.57
N ILE A 135 -13.38 16.94 -8.93
CA ILE A 135 -13.02 18.22 -9.57
C ILE A 135 -11.56 18.18 -10.03
N TYR A 136 -10.64 17.75 -9.16
CA TYR A 136 -9.22 17.69 -9.51
C TYR A 136 -8.92 16.60 -10.52
N MET A 137 -9.60 15.46 -10.45
CA MET A 137 -9.48 14.40 -11.46
C MET A 137 -9.95 14.89 -12.83
N LYS A 138 -11.08 15.61 -12.91
CA LYS A 138 -11.59 16.21 -14.15
C LYS A 138 -10.68 17.31 -14.71
N LYS A 139 -9.94 18.02 -13.85
CA LYS A 139 -8.90 18.97 -14.30
C LYS A 139 -7.65 18.24 -14.77
N THR A 140 -7.27 17.17 -14.08
CA THR A 140 -6.05 16.40 -14.36
C THR A 140 -6.19 15.57 -15.63
N MET A 141 -7.38 15.02 -15.88
CA MET A 141 -7.73 14.19 -17.01
C MET A 141 -8.87 14.87 -17.77
N LEU A 142 -8.75 15.02 -19.09
CA LEU A 142 -9.78 15.64 -19.94
C LEU A 142 -10.99 14.70 -20.16
N HIS A 143 -11.44 13.98 -19.12
CA HIS A 143 -12.39 12.87 -19.20
C HIS A 143 -13.67 13.13 -18.42
N TYR A 144 -14.69 12.33 -18.69
CA TYR A 144 -15.97 12.37 -18.00
C TYR A 144 -15.90 11.60 -16.67
N ILE A 145 -16.13 12.31 -15.56
CA ILE A 145 -16.17 11.74 -14.21
C ILE A 145 -17.59 11.85 -13.65
N LYS A 146 -18.12 10.75 -13.13
CA LYS A 146 -19.42 10.70 -12.45
C LYS A 146 -19.21 10.40 -10.97
N SER A 147 -19.60 11.34 -10.12
CA SER A 147 -19.69 11.13 -8.67
C SER A 147 -20.96 10.34 -8.35
N ILE A 148 -20.83 9.30 -7.54
CA ILE A 148 -21.96 8.55 -6.98
C ILE A 148 -21.89 8.72 -5.46
N GLU A 149 -22.80 9.50 -4.90
CA GLU A 149 -22.94 9.59 -3.45
C GLU A 149 -23.73 8.38 -2.94
N MET A 150 -23.06 7.44 -2.27
CA MET A 150 -23.75 6.46 -1.43
C MET A 150 -24.14 7.18 -0.13
N PHE A 151 -25.29 7.84 -0.14
CA PHE A 151 -26.00 8.16 1.09
C PHE A 151 -26.33 6.82 1.78
N TYR A 152 -25.64 6.53 2.87
CA TYR A 152 -25.96 5.53 3.90
C TYR A 152 -27.02 4.48 3.51
N PHE A 153 -26.56 3.29 3.12
CA PHE A 153 -27.23 2.06 3.54
C PHE A 153 -26.27 1.36 4.50
N PHE A 154 -26.26 1.81 5.76
CA PHE A 154 -26.09 0.87 6.86
C PHE A 154 -27.47 0.22 7.04
N VAL A 155 -27.58 -1.04 6.64
CA VAL A 155 -28.57 -1.98 7.20
C VAL A 155 -27.77 -3.02 7.98
#